data_AF-A0AA38IV51-F1
#
_entry.id   AF-A0AA38IV51-F1
#
_cell.length_a   1.000
_cell.length_b   1.000
_cell.length_c   1.000
_cell.angle_alpha   90.00
_cell.angle_beta   90.00
_cell.angle_gamma   90.00
#
_symmetry.space_group_name_H-M   'P 1'
#
loop_
_entity.id
_entity.type
_entity.pdbx_description
1 polymer ?
#
loop_
_entity_poly.entity_id
_entity_poly.type
_entity_poly.pdbx_seq_one_letter_code
_entity_poly.pdbx_strand_id
1 'polypeptide(L)'
;MGYSLEQNTFTTMSYYGNGVLNEDGDWVYCVDTGKDEYLVKYPVVIEEESYAHTAICGQINDTCSVSKGKPTGRPQVSEDVVEDLRTRMEQSPRKSLSKLSLQSRVPYNTCQKIVKGTLHMHPYKISLVQELQPVDFPRRVQYCHWFQANVDYNRILDLSFF
;
A
#
# COMPACT_ATOMS: atom_id res chain seq x y z
N MET A 1 23.91 -30.31 -2.89
CA MET A 1 23.47 -30.16 -4.30
C MET A 1 21.97 -30.42 -4.29
N GLY A 2 21.11 -29.43 -4.60
CA GLY A 2 19.66 -29.55 -4.36
C GLY A 2 18.97 -30.60 -5.24
N TYR A 3 17.83 -31.12 -4.78
CA TYR A 3 16.97 -32.02 -5.57
C TYR A 3 16.64 -31.41 -6.93
N SER A 4 16.65 -32.24 -7.98
CA SER A 4 16.17 -31.85 -9.31
C SER A 4 14.67 -31.54 -9.28
N LEU A 5 14.16 -30.83 -10.30
CA LEU A 5 12.72 -30.56 -10.40
C LEU A 5 11.91 -31.87 -10.40
N GLU A 6 12.38 -32.89 -11.11
CA GLU A 6 11.72 -34.21 -11.18
C GLU A 6 11.71 -34.95 -9.84
N GLN A 7 12.79 -34.81 -9.07
CA GLN A 7 12.88 -35.38 -7.74
C GLN A 7 11.89 -34.69 -6.79
N ASN A 8 11.82 -33.36 -6.82
CA ASN A 8 10.88 -32.59 -5.99
C ASN A 8 9.41 -32.88 -6.37
N THR A 9 9.09 -32.98 -7.66
CA THR A 9 7.73 -33.31 -8.11
C THR A 9 7.35 -34.72 -7.69
N PHE A 10 8.26 -35.69 -7.81
CA PHE A 10 8.02 -37.05 -7.37
C PHE A 10 7.75 -37.14 -5.87
N THR A 11 8.58 -36.51 -5.03
CA THR A 11 8.38 -36.51 -3.57
C THR A 11 7.04 -35.87 -3.19
N THR A 12 6.67 -34.76 -3.85
CA THR A 12 5.38 -34.09 -3.63
C THR A 12 4.20 -34.98 -3.99
N MET A 13 4.26 -35.63 -5.16
CA MET A 13 3.20 -36.54 -5.59
C MET A 13 3.09 -37.77 -4.69
N SER A 14 4.22 -38.35 -4.30
CA SER A 14 4.27 -39.50 -3.39
C SER A 14 3.69 -39.15 -2.00
N TYR A 15 4.01 -37.97 -1.46
CA TYR A 15 3.47 -37.52 -0.19
C TYR A 15 1.94 -37.41 -0.18
N TYR A 16 1.35 -36.74 -1.18
CA TYR A 16 -0.11 -36.62 -1.28
C TYR A 16 -0.79 -37.92 -1.75
N GLY A 17 -0.10 -38.74 -2.53
CA GLY A 17 -0.60 -40.03 -3.01
C GLY A 17 -0.75 -41.08 -1.90
N ASN A 18 0.07 -41.00 -0.86
CA ASN A 18 0.07 -41.92 0.29
C ASN A 18 -0.81 -41.46 1.46
N GLY A 19 -1.76 -40.56 1.20
CA GLY A 19 -2.73 -40.13 2.22
C GLY A 19 -3.58 -41.30 2.72
N VAL A 20 -3.74 -41.40 4.04
CA VAL A 20 -4.66 -42.35 4.69
C VAL A 20 -5.81 -41.57 5.30
N LEU A 21 -7.04 -42.04 5.11
CA LEU A 21 -8.22 -41.44 5.71
C LEU A 21 -8.35 -41.91 7.16
N ASN A 22 -8.35 -40.97 8.11
CA ASN A 22 -8.65 -41.27 9.51
C ASN A 22 -10.15 -41.53 9.73
N GLU A 23 -10.49 -42.11 10.88
CA GLU A 23 -11.87 -42.34 11.32
C GLU A 23 -12.68 -41.04 11.44
N ASP A 24 -12.00 -39.91 11.71
CA ASP A 24 -12.58 -38.57 11.78
C ASP A 24 -12.89 -37.96 10.40
N GLY A 25 -12.48 -38.61 9.30
CA GLY A 25 -12.67 -38.15 7.92
C GLY A 25 -11.57 -37.22 7.39
N ASP A 26 -10.52 -36.96 8.17
CA ASP A 26 -9.37 -36.16 7.76
C ASP A 26 -8.29 -37.03 7.09
N TRP A 27 -7.64 -36.47 6.06
CA TRP A 27 -6.49 -37.11 5.40
C TRP A 27 -5.21 -36.90 6.21
N VAL A 28 -4.55 -37.99 6.57
CA VAL A 28 -3.23 -37.99 7.20
C VAL A 28 -2.19 -38.39 6.18
N TYR A 29 -1.16 -37.55 6.04
CA TYR A 29 -0.05 -37.75 5.12
C TYR A 29 1.23 -38.04 5.90
N CYS A 30 1.96 -39.09 5.53
CA CYS A 30 3.22 -39.47 6.17
C CYS A 30 4.41 -39.12 5.25
N VAL A 31 5.38 -38.38 5.78
CA VAL A 31 6.59 -38.00 5.03
C VAL A 31 7.49 -39.22 4.81
N ASP A 32 7.54 -40.16 5.75
CA ASP A 32 8.47 -41.29 5.71
C ASP A 32 8.11 -42.31 4.63
N THR A 33 6.82 -42.56 4.40
CA THR A 33 6.35 -43.42 3.30
C THR A 33 6.82 -42.91 1.94
N GLY A 34 6.80 -41.59 1.73
CA GLY A 34 7.29 -41.00 0.49
C GLY A 34 8.82 -41.03 0.33
N LYS A 35 9.57 -41.04 1.44
CA LYS A 35 11.03 -41.23 1.41
C LYS A 35 11.39 -42.63 0.94
N ASP A 36 10.69 -43.65 1.42
CA ASP A 36 10.96 -45.04 1.06
C ASP A 36 10.78 -45.27 -0.45
N GLU A 37 9.69 -44.74 -1.03
CA GLU A 37 9.45 -44.77 -2.48
C GLU A 37 10.51 -43.99 -3.27
N TYR A 38 10.96 -42.85 -2.74
CA TYR A 38 12.00 -42.04 -3.36
C TYR A 38 13.33 -42.80 -3.44
N LEU A 39 13.72 -43.50 -2.38
CA LEU A 39 14.95 -44.29 -2.35
C LEU A 39 14.92 -45.46 -3.32
N VAL A 40 13.75 -46.08 -3.54
CA VAL A 40 13.56 -47.13 -4.55
C VAL A 40 13.75 -46.57 -5.97
N LYS A 41 13.21 -45.39 -6.25
CA LYS A 41 13.24 -44.79 -7.59
C LYS A 41 14.56 -44.10 -7.92
N TYR A 42 15.20 -43.47 -6.94
CA TYR A 42 16.45 -42.72 -7.06
C TYR A 42 17.47 -43.26 -6.04
N PRO A 43 18.16 -44.36 -6.34
CA PRO A 43 19.08 -45.03 -5.40
C PRO A 43 20.37 -44.25 -5.11
N VAL A 44 20.61 -43.12 -5.79
CA VAL A 44 21.75 -42.23 -5.52
C VAL A 44 21.37 -41.31 -4.37
N VAL A 45 21.97 -41.56 -3.21
CA VAL A 45 21.82 -40.77 -1.98
C VAL A 45 22.34 -39.36 -2.24
N ILE A 46 21.45 -38.37 -2.23
CA ILE A 46 21.86 -36.99 -2.06
C ILE A 46 22.08 -36.81 -0.55
N GLU A 47 23.34 -36.63 -0.16
CA GLU A 47 23.69 -36.08 1.15
C GLU A 47 23.17 -34.63 1.19
N GLU A 48 21.95 -34.46 1.67
CA GLU A 48 21.52 -33.34 2.50
C GLU A 48 20.02 -33.42 2.71
N GLU A 49 19.63 -33.26 3.97
CA GLU A 49 18.28 -33.04 4.46
C GLU A 49 17.67 -31.78 3.83
N SER A 50 17.32 -31.82 2.54
CA SER A 50 16.72 -30.67 1.89
C SER A 50 15.23 -30.61 2.22
N TYR A 51 14.92 -29.94 3.33
CA TYR A 51 13.59 -29.61 3.85
C TYR A 51 12.74 -28.69 2.95
N ALA A 52 13.03 -28.61 1.64
CA ALA A 52 12.25 -27.80 0.70
C ALA A 52 10.85 -28.40 0.48
N HIS A 53 10.73 -29.72 0.43
CA HIS A 53 9.46 -30.42 0.24
C HIS A 53 8.50 -30.22 1.42
N THR A 54 8.99 -30.32 2.67
CA THR A 54 8.16 -30.12 3.87
C THR A 54 7.66 -28.68 3.97
N ALA A 55 8.48 -27.70 3.59
CA ALA A 55 8.07 -26.30 3.52
C ALA A 55 6.97 -26.07 2.46
N ILE A 56 7.10 -26.70 1.27
CA ILE A 56 6.08 -26.63 0.22
C ILE A 56 4.77 -27.28 0.68
N CYS A 57 4.84 -28.44 1.32
CA CYS A 57 3.64 -29.13 1.84
C CYS A 57 2.95 -28.32 2.94
N GLY A 58 3.72 -27.72 3.87
CA GLY A 58 3.16 -26.80 4.86
C GLY A 58 2.44 -25.62 4.20
N GLN A 59 3.06 -25.00 3.18
CA GLN A 59 2.44 -23.88 2.47
C GLN A 59 1.15 -24.28 1.73
N ILE A 60 1.12 -25.46 1.11
CA ILE A 60 -0.08 -25.99 0.46
C ILE A 60 -1.18 -26.26 1.51
N ASN A 61 -0.84 -26.85 2.65
CA ASN A 61 -1.82 -27.12 3.70
C ASN A 61 -2.41 -25.82 4.29
N ASP A 62 -1.59 -24.78 4.46
CA ASP A 62 -2.04 -23.51 5.04
C ASP A 62 -2.80 -22.62 4.04
N THR A 63 -2.35 -22.57 2.77
CA THR A 63 -2.80 -21.56 1.79
C THR A 63 -3.45 -22.17 0.54
N CYS A 64 -3.44 -23.49 0.39
CA CYS A 64 -3.85 -24.23 -0.82
C CYS A 64 -3.12 -23.73 -2.10
N SER A 65 -1.94 -23.13 -1.96
CA SER A 65 -1.21 -22.52 -3.07
C SER A 65 0.30 -22.69 -2.90
N VAL A 66 0.97 -23.05 -4.01
CA VAL A 66 2.44 -23.13 -4.10
C VAL A 66 3.05 -21.75 -4.42
N SER A 67 2.22 -20.74 -4.68
CA SER A 67 2.70 -19.39 -5.00
C SER A 67 3.34 -18.74 -3.79
N LYS A 68 4.56 -18.19 -3.95
CA LYS A 68 5.22 -17.44 -2.87
C LYS A 68 4.28 -16.33 -2.36
N GLY A 69 4.11 -16.27 -1.05
CA GLY A 69 3.35 -15.20 -0.38
C GLY A 69 3.95 -13.83 -0.66
N LYS A 70 3.12 -12.78 -0.54
CA LYS A 70 3.62 -11.40 -0.61
C LYS A 70 4.59 -11.20 0.56
N PRO A 71 5.79 -10.66 0.31
CA PRO A 71 6.71 -10.33 1.40
C PRO A 71 6.05 -9.28 2.30
N THR A 72 6.35 -9.34 3.60
CA THR A 72 5.84 -8.40 4.63
C THR A 72 6.16 -6.94 4.30
N GLY A 73 7.11 -6.69 3.38
CA GLY A 73 7.43 -5.36 2.88
C GLY A 73 8.28 -4.56 3.87
N ARG A 74 8.47 -3.27 3.56
CA ARG A 74 9.20 -2.35 4.44
C ARG A 74 8.31 -1.97 5.63
N PRO A 75 8.84 -1.94 6.87
CA PRO A 75 8.08 -1.48 8.03
C PRO A 75 7.46 -0.11 7.78
N GLN A 76 6.17 0.00 8.06
CA GLN A 76 5.45 1.26 7.98
C GLN A 76 5.77 2.14 9.20
N VAL A 77 5.58 3.45 9.03
CA VAL A 77 5.71 4.42 10.13
C VAL A 77 4.53 4.21 11.08
N SER A 78 4.73 4.36 12.39
CA SER A 78 3.65 4.24 13.37
C SER A 78 2.58 5.31 13.17
N GLU A 79 1.33 4.95 13.47
CA GLU A 79 0.18 5.84 13.30
C GLU A 79 0.31 7.12 14.15
N ASP A 80 0.86 7.01 15.36
CA ASP A 80 1.09 8.16 16.26
C ASP A 80 1.95 9.26 15.61
N VAL A 81 2.95 8.86 14.82
CA VAL A 81 3.84 9.81 14.13
C VAL A 81 3.10 10.47 12.97
N VAL A 82 2.22 9.73 12.29
CA VAL A 82 1.39 10.28 11.21
C VAL A 82 0.45 11.34 11.76
N GLU A 83 -0.20 11.07 12.89
CA GLU A 83 -1.15 11.98 13.52
C GLU A 83 -0.47 13.23 14.11
N ASP A 84 0.74 13.09 14.67
CA ASP A 84 1.56 14.23 15.11
C ASP A 84 1.93 15.15 13.92
N LEU A 85 2.34 14.57 12.80
CA LEU A 85 2.63 15.34 11.58
C LEU A 85 1.37 16.03 11.03
N ARG A 86 0.22 15.36 11.08
CA ARG A 86 -1.07 15.91 10.65
C ARG A 86 -1.46 17.12 11.49
N THR A 87 -1.53 16.96 12.80
CA THR A 87 -1.88 18.02 13.76
C THR A 87 -1.02 19.25 13.53
N ARG A 88 0.29 19.05 13.38
CA ARG A 88 1.25 20.13 13.14
C ARG A 88 1.00 20.83 11.82
N MET A 89 0.74 20.10 10.74
CA MET A 89 0.47 20.71 9.42
C MET A 89 -0.86 21.46 9.40
N GLU A 90 -1.90 20.95 10.06
CA GLU A 90 -3.20 21.62 10.17
C GLU A 90 -3.08 22.95 10.95
N GLN A 91 -2.28 22.99 12.02
CA GLN A 91 -1.98 24.22 12.76
C GLN A 91 -1.23 25.27 11.94
N SER A 92 -0.35 24.86 11.03
CA SER A 92 0.43 25.78 10.20
C SER A 92 0.67 25.20 8.81
N PRO A 93 -0.30 25.35 7.89
CA PRO A 93 -0.25 24.76 6.55
C PRO A 93 0.86 25.33 5.66
N ARG A 94 1.35 26.54 6.00
CA ARG A 94 2.40 27.25 5.26
C ARG A 94 3.82 26.82 5.67
N LYS A 95 3.97 25.93 6.66
CA LYS A 95 5.31 25.55 7.12
C LYS A 95 6.04 24.70 6.09
N SER A 96 7.36 24.82 6.02
CA SER A 96 8.18 23.96 5.18
C SER A 96 8.34 22.56 5.77
N LEU A 97 8.50 21.56 4.91
CA LEU A 97 8.78 20.18 5.32
C LEU A 97 10.07 20.05 6.15
N SER A 98 11.09 20.89 5.90
CA SER A 98 12.31 20.93 6.71
C SER A 98 12.04 21.40 8.15
N LYS A 99 11.19 22.42 8.33
CA LYS A 99 10.77 22.85 9.68
C LYS A 99 9.93 21.78 10.36
N LEU A 100 9.01 21.14 9.62
CA LEU A 100 8.22 20.03 10.13
C LEU A 100 9.11 18.87 10.62
N SER A 101 10.11 18.50 9.82
CA SER A 101 11.10 17.47 10.14
C SER A 101 11.86 17.80 11.43
N LEU A 102 12.37 19.03 11.54
CA LEU A 102 13.10 19.47 12.73
C LEU A 102 12.22 19.40 13.99
N GLN A 103 10.96 19.83 13.90
CA GLN A 103 10.03 19.81 15.02
C GLN A 103 9.65 18.38 15.44
N SER A 104 9.33 17.52 14.47
CA SER A 104 8.82 16.15 14.72
C SER A 104 9.92 15.13 14.99
N ARG A 105 11.19 15.50 14.78
CA ARG A 105 12.35 14.59 14.82
C ARG A 105 12.23 13.44 13.81
N VAL A 106 11.41 13.62 12.78
CA VAL A 106 11.24 12.66 11.68
C VAL A 106 12.10 13.12 10.50
N PRO A 107 12.80 12.21 9.79
CA PRO A 107 13.60 12.59 8.62
C PRO A 107 12.75 13.26 7.54
N TYR A 108 13.33 14.26 6.86
CA TYR A 108 12.66 15.03 5.80
C TYR A 108 11.92 14.17 4.77
N ASN A 109 12.61 13.15 4.23
CA ASN A 109 12.03 12.25 3.22
C ASN A 109 10.81 11.49 3.73
N THR A 110 10.81 11.14 5.01
CA THR A 110 9.69 10.45 5.65
C THR A 110 8.52 11.40 5.83
N CYS A 111 8.77 12.64 6.32
CA CYS A 111 7.74 13.68 6.37
C CYS A 111 7.13 13.94 5.00
N GLN A 112 7.95 14.06 3.94
CA GLN A 112 7.47 14.30 2.58
C GLN A 112 6.56 13.16 2.09
N LYS A 113 6.96 11.90 2.34
CA LYS A 113 6.16 10.72 1.96
C LYS A 113 4.84 10.67 2.71
N ILE A 114 4.84 10.94 4.01
CA ILE A 114 3.62 10.92 4.84
C ILE A 114 2.67 12.05 4.41
N VAL A 115 3.17 13.29 4.31
CA VAL A 115 2.35 14.46 3.96
C VAL A 115 1.71 14.29 2.57
N LYS A 116 2.48 13.84 1.57
CA LYS A 116 1.96 13.69 0.21
C LYS A 116 1.15 12.40 0.01
N GLY A 117 1.62 11.29 0.56
CA GLY A 117 1.11 9.95 0.28
C GLY A 117 0.02 9.49 1.23
N THR A 118 0.17 9.75 2.53
CA THR A 118 -0.77 9.30 3.56
C THR A 118 -1.81 10.37 3.89
N LEU A 119 -1.37 11.62 4.11
CA LEU A 119 -2.25 12.74 4.46
C LEU A 119 -2.86 13.44 3.25
N HIS A 120 -2.40 13.12 2.04
CA HIS A 120 -2.86 13.73 0.79
C HIS A 120 -2.85 15.27 0.79
N MET A 121 -1.89 15.86 1.52
CA MET A 121 -1.73 17.31 1.58
C MET A 121 -0.78 17.76 0.46
N HIS A 122 -1.29 18.66 -0.39
CA HIS A 122 -0.54 19.23 -1.50
C HIS A 122 -0.30 20.72 -1.28
N PRO A 123 0.90 21.24 -1.59
CA PRO A 123 1.14 22.67 -1.57
C PRO A 123 0.13 23.40 -2.45
N TYR A 124 -0.62 24.34 -1.86
CA TYR A 124 -1.53 25.18 -2.63
C TYR A 124 -0.74 26.20 -3.44
N LYS A 125 -1.10 26.37 -4.71
CA LYS A 125 -0.49 27.39 -5.57
C LYS A 125 -1.02 28.77 -5.17
N ILE A 126 -0.17 29.60 -4.59
CA ILE A 126 -0.51 30.98 -4.27
C ILE A 126 -0.60 31.78 -5.59
N SER A 127 -1.78 32.31 -5.89
CA SER A 127 -1.97 33.28 -6.96
C SER A 127 -1.74 34.68 -6.42
N LEU A 128 -0.94 35.49 -7.12
CA LEU A 128 -0.84 36.92 -6.85
C LEU A 128 -2.07 37.59 -7.45
N VAL A 129 -2.85 38.26 -6.60
CA VAL A 129 -4.04 39.03 -6.99
C VAL A 129 -3.87 40.46 -6.50
N GLN A 130 -4.61 41.40 -7.10
CA GLN A 130 -4.64 42.78 -6.62
C GLN A 130 -5.06 42.82 -5.15
N GLU A 131 -4.37 43.63 -4.35
CA GLU A 131 -4.71 43.84 -2.95
C GLU A 131 -6.07 44.54 -2.84
N LEU A 132 -6.96 43.99 -2.00
CA LEU A 132 -8.28 44.56 -1.74
C LEU A 132 -8.22 45.47 -0.51
N GLN A 133 -8.65 46.71 -0.68
CA GLN A 133 -8.85 47.63 0.41
C GLN A 133 -10.20 47.36 1.11
N PRO A 134 -10.39 47.74 2.38
CA PRO A 134 -11.65 47.53 3.09
C PRO A 134 -12.89 48.11 2.38
N VAL A 135 -12.71 49.16 1.60
CA VAL A 135 -13.77 49.82 0.81
C VAL A 135 -14.17 49.02 -0.43
N ASP A 136 -13.30 48.14 -0.93
CA ASP A 136 -13.53 47.42 -2.18
C ASP A 136 -14.56 46.31 -2.01
N PHE A 137 -14.59 45.63 -0.86
CA PHE A 137 -15.55 44.55 -0.61
C PHE A 137 -17.01 44.99 -0.80
N PRO A 138 -17.52 46.04 -0.10
CA PRO A 138 -18.92 46.44 -0.26
C PRO A 138 -19.23 46.94 -1.68
N ARG A 139 -18.30 47.64 -2.34
CA ARG A 139 -18.47 48.11 -3.72
C ARG A 139 -18.57 46.95 -4.71
N ARG A 140 -17.71 45.94 -4.57
CA ARG A 140 -17.72 44.75 -5.42
C ARG A 140 -18.99 43.94 -5.22
N VAL A 141 -19.46 43.77 -3.98
CA VAL A 141 -20.72 43.08 -3.68
C VAL A 141 -21.92 43.84 -4.29
N GLN A 142 -21.97 45.16 -4.12
CA GLN A 142 -23.02 46.00 -4.71
C GLN A 142 -23.02 45.89 -6.24
N TYR A 143 -21.84 45.93 -6.85
CA TYR A 143 -21.69 45.72 -8.29
C TYR A 143 -22.17 44.33 -8.73
N CYS A 144 -21.81 43.26 -8.01
CA CYS A 144 -22.28 41.91 -8.32
C CYS A 144 -23.80 41.79 -8.25
N HIS A 145 -24.44 42.37 -7.24
CA HIS A 145 -25.90 42.39 -7.13
C HIS A 145 -26.55 43.20 -8.25
N TRP A 146 -25.99 44.38 -8.56
CA TRP A 146 -26.45 45.19 -9.68
C TRP A 146 -26.32 44.43 -11.00
N PHE A 147 -25.15 43.82 -11.26
CA PHE A 147 -24.88 43.05 -12.45
C PHE A 147 -25.89 41.91 -12.58
N GLN A 148 -26.05 41.09 -11.53
CA GLN A 148 -26.99 39.98 -11.53
C GLN A 148 -28.44 40.41 -11.84
N ALA A 149 -28.89 41.57 -11.32
CA ALA A 149 -30.23 42.09 -11.59
C ALA A 149 -30.41 42.61 -13.03
N ASN A 150 -29.32 42.97 -13.71
CA ASN A 150 -29.34 43.59 -15.03
C ASN A 150 -28.79 42.69 -16.16
N VAL A 151 -28.37 41.46 -15.85
CA VAL A 151 -27.84 40.49 -16.83
C VAL A 151 -28.85 40.19 -17.95
N ASP A 152 -30.12 40.08 -17.61
CA ASP A 152 -31.19 39.75 -18.57
C ASP A 152 -31.91 40.98 -19.14
N TYR A 153 -31.57 42.20 -18.69
CA TYR A 153 -32.28 43.43 -19.03
C TYR A 153 -31.60 44.20 -20.17
N ASN A 154 -32.32 44.34 -21.29
CA ASN A 154 -32.18 45.42 -22.28
C ASN A 154 -30.77 45.68 -22.87
N ARG A 155 -29.97 44.66 -23.20
CA ARG A 155 -28.64 44.84 -23.86
C ARG A 155 -27.71 45.84 -23.13
N ILE A 156 -27.96 46.14 -21.85
CA ILE A 156 -27.21 47.15 -21.10
C ILE A 156 -25.74 46.72 -21.00
N LEU A 157 -25.50 45.42 -20.88
CA LEU A 157 -24.16 44.83 -20.83
C LEU A 157 -23.43 44.92 -22.18
N ASP A 158 -24.14 44.93 -23.31
CA ASP A 158 -23.52 45.09 -24.64
C ASP A 158 -22.96 46.51 -24.84
N LEU A 159 -23.55 47.51 -24.18
CA LEU A 159 -23.15 48.92 -24.27
C LEU A 159 -22.06 49.33 -23.26
N SER A 160 -21.92 48.60 -22.15
CA SER A 160 -21.02 48.99 -21.05
C SER A 160 -19.65 48.30 -21.06
N PHE A 161 -19.52 47.16 -21.75
CA PHE A 161 -18.32 46.32 -21.71
C PHE A 161 -17.51 46.27 -23.01
N PHE A 162 -17.99 46.89 -24.08
CA PHE A 162 -17.31 47.02 -25.38
C PHE A 162 -16.97 48.48 -25.69
#